data_AF-A0A7Y6ZPU9-F1
#
_entry.id   AF-A0A7Y6ZPU9-F1
#
_cell.length_a   1.000
_cell.length_b   1.000
_cell.length_c   1.000
_cell.angle_alpha   90.00
_cell.angle_beta   90.00
_cell.angle_gamma   90.00
#
_symmetry.space_group_name_H-M   'P 1'
#
loop_
_entity.id
_entity.type
_entity.pdbx_description
1 polymer ?
#
loop_
_entity_poly.entity_id
_entity_poly.type
_entity_poly.pdbx_seq_one_letter_code
_entity_poly.pdbx_strand_id
1 'polypeptide(L)'
;MRVPFILSILLLVAQSSFSQVDNTSKKKTIVIDAKVIPTKKAKKLDVKSDEGFKNAYKKEQKKKTLQQIEDELLRKGILTRTMLANQRLKAKFEKNNAEIPMVDKDLGSFHTKSKNINILCYDFGIVDGDVVTIYKNGVAIVKNYVLDSKYRVFKIPLTIGFNRIDIVAVHEGRLRPNTANFSVYDDKNKVVTSDFWHLAKGAKVTAMIIRDKE
;
A
#
# COMPACT_ATOMS: atom_id res chain seq x y z
N MET A 1 18.16 -80.24 30.02
CA MET A 1 18.83 -79.34 30.99
C MET A 1 18.93 -77.96 30.37
N ARG A 2 18.33 -76.96 31.02
CA ARG A 2 18.16 -75.59 30.54
C ARG A 2 19.40 -74.76 30.91
N VAL A 3 20.13 -74.28 29.91
CA VAL A 3 21.15 -73.23 30.08
C VAL A 3 20.78 -72.06 29.17
N PRO A 4 19.88 -71.15 29.61
CA PRO A 4 19.96 -69.77 29.15
C PRO A 4 19.66 -68.83 30.32
N PHE A 5 20.64 -68.59 31.18
CA PHE A 5 20.54 -67.50 32.16
C PHE A 5 21.91 -66.91 32.51
N ILE A 6 22.99 -67.68 32.33
CA ILE A 6 24.36 -67.19 32.52
C ILE A 6 24.86 -66.34 31.34
N LEU A 7 24.33 -66.55 30.12
CA LEU A 7 24.78 -65.78 28.95
C LEU A 7 24.15 -64.38 28.85
N SER A 8 23.02 -64.13 29.53
CA SER A 8 22.37 -62.81 29.57
C SER A 8 22.98 -61.87 30.61
N ILE A 9 23.62 -62.41 31.66
CA ILE A 9 24.29 -61.61 32.70
C ILE A 9 25.68 -61.14 32.26
N LEU A 10 26.35 -61.87 31.37
CA LEU A 10 27.66 -61.48 30.86
C LEU A 10 27.60 -60.32 29.84
N LEU A 11 26.44 -60.06 29.24
CA LEU A 11 26.25 -58.98 28.27
C LEU A 11 25.99 -57.59 28.90
N LEU A 12 25.69 -57.52 30.20
CA LEU A 12 25.42 -56.24 30.88
C LEU A 12 26.68 -55.54 31.43
N VAL A 13 27.82 -56.23 31.51
CA VAL A 13 29.05 -55.67 32.12
C VAL A 13 29.96 -54.99 31.07
N ALA A 14 29.64 -55.09 29.77
CA ALA A 14 30.47 -54.52 28.70
C ALA A 14 30.11 -53.08 28.28
N GLN A 15 29.21 -52.40 28.99
CA GLN A 15 28.89 -50.99 28.74
C GLN A 15 29.79 -50.08 29.59
N SER A 16 31.10 -50.07 29.32
CA SER A 16 31.99 -49.02 29.82
C SER A 16 32.03 -47.87 28.82
N SER A 17 31.26 -46.82 29.11
CA SER A 17 31.27 -45.57 28.36
C SER A 17 32.61 -44.86 28.53
N PHE A 18 33.40 -44.76 27.46
CA PHE A 18 34.51 -43.82 27.38
C PHE A 18 33.93 -42.42 27.15
N SER A 19 33.86 -41.62 28.21
CA SER A 19 33.63 -40.18 28.08
C SER A 19 34.92 -39.53 27.59
N GLN A 20 34.89 -38.97 26.38
CA GLN A 20 35.96 -38.11 25.90
C GLN A 20 35.93 -36.82 26.72
N VAL A 21 36.94 -36.63 27.58
CA VAL A 21 37.16 -35.33 28.23
C VAL A 21 37.65 -34.39 27.14
N ASP A 22 36.80 -33.46 26.72
CA ASP A 22 37.19 -32.33 25.88
C ASP A 22 38.29 -31.56 26.60
N ASN A 23 39.52 -31.74 26.12
CA ASN A 23 40.63 -30.91 26.53
C ASN A 23 40.40 -29.53 25.90
N THR A 24 39.62 -28.70 26.59
CA THR A 24 39.41 -27.29 26.24
C THR A 24 40.72 -26.55 26.46
N SER A 25 41.64 -26.72 25.51
CA SER A 25 42.74 -25.80 25.30
C SER A 25 42.15 -24.38 25.32
N LYS A 26 42.71 -23.54 26.19
CA LYS A 26 42.23 -22.18 26.49
C LYS A 26 41.69 -21.53 25.21
N LYS A 27 40.39 -21.21 25.19
CA LYS A 27 39.77 -20.45 24.10
C LYS A 27 40.65 -19.23 23.85
N LYS A 28 41.30 -19.14 22.68
CA LYS A 28 42.03 -17.95 22.29
C LYS A 28 41.00 -16.82 22.16
N THR A 29 40.99 -15.93 23.14
CA THR A 29 40.21 -14.70 23.06
C THR A 29 40.80 -13.85 21.94
N ILE A 30 40.08 -13.75 20.83
CA ILE A 30 40.38 -12.77 19.80
C ILE A 30 39.83 -11.45 20.32
N VAL A 31 40.72 -10.54 20.70
CA VAL A 31 40.32 -9.15 20.99
C VAL A 31 40.12 -8.47 19.65
N ILE A 32 38.86 -8.20 19.31
CA ILE A 32 38.51 -7.46 18.11
C ILE A 32 38.58 -5.97 18.48
N ASP A 33 39.63 -5.29 18.05
CA ASP A 33 39.79 -3.86 18.25
C ASP A 33 38.98 -3.10 17.18
N ALA A 34 37.65 -3.13 17.32
CA ALA A 34 36.75 -2.44 16.42
C ALA A 34 36.76 -0.95 16.74
N LYS A 35 37.09 -0.11 15.74
CA LYS A 35 37.00 1.35 15.85
C LYS A 35 35.53 1.77 16.04
N VAL A 36 35.11 1.89 17.29
CA VAL A 36 33.77 2.39 17.65
C VAL A 36 33.71 3.89 17.41
N ILE A 37 32.81 4.33 16.54
CA ILE A 37 32.47 5.75 16.43
C ILE A 37 31.66 6.08 17.69
N PRO A 38 32.12 7.02 18.55
CA PRO A 38 31.35 7.41 19.72
C PRO A 38 30.04 8.04 19.26
N THR A 39 28.92 7.35 19.46
CA THR A 39 27.60 7.90 19.21
C THR A 39 27.38 9.05 20.19
N LYS A 40 27.12 10.26 19.66
CA LYS A 40 26.70 11.40 20.49
C LYS A 40 25.49 10.95 21.30
N LYS A 41 25.61 10.94 22.63
CA LYS A 41 24.45 10.69 23.52
C LYS A 41 23.35 11.67 23.12
N ALA A 42 22.14 11.14 22.93
CA ALA A 42 20.98 11.95 22.59
C ALA A 42 20.87 13.10 23.58
N LYS A 43 20.80 14.33 23.07
CA LYS A 43 20.59 15.52 23.87
C LYS A 43 19.30 15.28 24.65
N LYS A 44 19.34 15.32 25.99
CA LYS A 44 18.11 15.25 26.80
C LYS A 44 17.17 16.33 26.26
N LEU A 45 15.95 15.95 25.92
CA LEU A 45 14.92 16.93 25.58
C LEU A 45 14.68 17.80 26.81
N ASP A 46 15.15 19.04 26.74
CA ASP A 46 14.76 20.08 27.69
C ASP A 46 13.36 20.54 27.30
N VAL A 47 12.35 19.87 27.85
CA VAL A 47 10.95 20.25 27.67
C VAL A 47 10.66 21.36 28.67
N LYS A 48 10.90 22.61 28.28
CA LYS A 48 10.32 23.78 28.96
C LYS A 48 8.80 23.73 28.80
N SER A 49 8.14 22.96 29.66
CA SER A 49 6.72 22.61 29.61
C SER A 49 5.78 23.78 29.93
N ASP A 50 6.31 24.81 30.56
CA ASP A 50 5.68 26.02 31.05
C ASP A 50 5.34 27.03 29.94
N GLU A 51 6.08 27.03 28.83
CA GLU A 51 5.80 27.90 27.68
C GLU A 51 5.02 27.21 26.55
N GLY A 52 5.01 25.88 26.50
CA GLY A 52 4.34 25.12 25.44
C GLY A 52 2.85 25.43 25.32
N PHE A 53 2.13 25.41 26.45
CA PHE A 53 0.70 25.70 26.50
C PHE A 53 0.41 27.19 26.23
N LYS A 54 1.22 28.11 26.76
CA LYS A 54 1.08 29.56 26.49
C LYS A 54 1.30 29.89 25.02
N ASN A 55 2.29 29.27 24.39
CA ASN A 55 2.59 29.47 22.97
C ASN A 55 1.50 28.85 22.07
N ALA A 56 1.00 27.66 22.41
CA ALA A 56 -0.13 27.06 21.73
C ALA A 56 -1.40 27.94 21.84
N TYR A 57 -1.70 28.43 23.04
CA TYR A 57 -2.84 29.32 23.31
C TYR A 57 -2.74 30.65 22.54
N LYS A 58 -1.58 31.32 22.57
CA LYS A 58 -1.34 32.54 21.77
C LYS A 58 -1.48 32.29 20.27
N LYS A 59 -1.01 31.13 19.78
CA LYS A 59 -1.14 30.73 18.37
C LYS A 59 -2.60 30.48 17.99
N GLU A 60 -3.40 29.89 18.88
CA GLU A 60 -4.83 29.68 18.69
C GLU A 60 -5.61 31.00 18.69
N GLN A 61 -5.31 31.93 19.60
CA GLN A 61 -5.91 33.27 19.61
C GLN A 61 -5.65 34.01 18.30
N LYS A 62 -4.41 34.02 17.80
CA LYS A 62 -4.06 34.63 16.51
C LYS A 62 -4.87 34.01 15.35
N LYS A 63 -5.07 32.68 15.35
CA LYS A 63 -5.90 32.00 14.35
C LYS A 63 -7.36 32.43 14.43
N LYS A 64 -7.93 32.56 15.64
CA LYS A 64 -9.30 33.08 15.84
C LYS A 64 -9.44 34.50 15.31
N THR A 65 -8.46 35.37 15.52
CA THR A 65 -8.46 36.74 14.97
C THR A 65 -8.42 36.75 13.44
N LEU A 66 -7.60 35.90 12.82
CA LEU A 66 -7.58 35.74 11.36
C LEU A 66 -8.93 35.27 10.81
N GLN A 67 -9.58 34.31 11.47
CA GLN A 67 -10.92 33.85 11.10
C GLN A 67 -11.96 34.97 11.25
N GLN A 68 -11.93 35.73 12.34
CA GLN A 68 -12.82 36.88 12.55
C GLN A 68 -12.67 37.94 11.44
N ILE A 69 -11.43 38.22 11.00
CA ILE A 69 -11.15 39.14 9.90
C ILE A 69 -11.71 38.57 8.58
N GLU A 70 -11.54 37.27 8.31
CA GLU A 70 -12.13 36.64 7.12
C GLU A 70 -13.67 36.69 7.14
N ASP A 71 -14.30 36.44 8.28
CA ASP A 71 -15.77 36.51 8.44
C ASP A 71 -16.31 37.94 8.26
N GLU A 72 -15.56 38.95 8.74
CA GLU A 72 -15.91 40.35 8.54
C GLU A 72 -15.81 40.75 7.06
N LEU A 73 -14.74 40.33 6.37
CA LEU A 73 -14.58 40.53 4.92
C LEU A 73 -15.73 39.87 4.14
N LEU A 74 -16.13 38.66 4.52
CA LEU A 74 -17.29 37.95 3.95
C LEU A 74 -18.59 38.74 4.14
N ARG A 75 -18.86 39.22 5.36
CA ARG A 75 -20.06 40.04 5.65
C ARG A 75 -20.10 41.33 4.85
N LYS A 76 -18.93 41.91 4.56
CA LYS A 76 -18.79 43.11 3.74
C LYS A 76 -18.85 42.83 2.23
N GLY A 77 -19.01 41.56 1.81
CA GLY A 77 -19.01 41.16 0.41
C GLY A 77 -17.64 41.31 -0.27
N ILE A 78 -16.56 41.42 0.50
CA ILE A 78 -15.20 41.57 -0.01
C ILE A 78 -14.63 40.16 -0.24
N LEU A 79 -14.04 39.96 -1.41
CA LEU A 79 -13.43 38.68 -1.78
C LEU A 79 -12.28 38.34 -0.81
N THR A 80 -12.46 37.32 0.02
CA THR A 80 -11.40 36.85 0.91
C THR A 80 -10.26 36.20 0.12
N ARG A 81 -9.09 36.07 0.76
CA ARG A 81 -7.96 35.34 0.16
C ARG A 81 -8.34 33.90 -0.18
N THR A 82 -9.14 33.25 0.67
CA THR A 82 -9.66 31.89 0.45
C THR A 82 -10.60 31.83 -0.76
N MET A 83 -11.53 32.78 -0.89
CA MET A 83 -12.41 32.87 -2.06
C MET A 83 -11.63 33.10 -3.36
N LEU A 84 -10.66 34.02 -3.36
CA LEU A 84 -9.81 34.28 -4.52
C LEU A 84 -8.97 33.05 -4.91
N ALA A 85 -8.46 32.30 -3.93
CA ALA A 85 -7.75 31.04 -4.16
C ALA A 85 -8.68 29.98 -4.78
N ASN A 86 -9.89 29.83 -4.23
CA ASN A 86 -10.90 28.90 -4.75
C ASN A 86 -11.35 29.29 -6.17
N GLN A 87 -11.54 30.58 -6.45
CA GLN A 87 -11.90 31.08 -7.78
C GLN A 87 -10.78 30.81 -8.79
N ARG A 88 -9.51 31.04 -8.41
CA ARG A 88 -8.34 30.70 -9.24
C ARG A 88 -8.22 29.20 -9.47
N LEU A 89 -8.47 28.39 -8.44
CA LEU A 89 -8.48 26.94 -8.53
C LEU A 89 -9.58 26.46 -9.48
N LYS A 90 -10.80 26.95 -9.31
CA LYS A 90 -11.95 26.67 -10.19
C LYS A 90 -11.65 27.05 -11.65
N ALA A 91 -11.12 28.25 -11.88
CA ALA A 91 -10.72 28.68 -13.22
C ALA A 91 -9.60 27.82 -13.84
N LYS A 92 -8.68 27.27 -13.03
CA LYS A 92 -7.67 26.30 -13.50
C LYS A 92 -8.30 24.97 -13.89
N PHE A 93 -9.24 24.46 -13.10
CA PHE A 93 -9.99 23.24 -13.42
C PHE A 93 -10.85 23.42 -14.67
N GLU A 94 -11.58 24.54 -14.80
CA GLU A 94 -12.40 24.87 -15.98
C GLU A 94 -11.58 25.00 -17.27
N LYS A 95 -10.33 25.45 -17.18
CA LYS A 95 -9.41 25.55 -18.33
C LYS A 95 -8.64 24.25 -18.62
N ASN A 96 -8.97 23.14 -17.96
CA ASN A 96 -8.21 21.87 -18.00
C ASN A 96 -6.72 22.00 -17.62
N ASN A 97 -6.30 23.15 -17.06
CA ASN A 97 -4.90 23.50 -16.78
C ASN A 97 -4.53 23.27 -15.29
N ALA A 98 -5.40 22.59 -14.54
CA ALA A 98 -5.08 22.08 -13.22
C ALA A 98 -4.23 20.80 -13.37
N GLU A 99 -3.03 20.82 -12.79
CA GLU A 99 -2.21 19.63 -12.61
C GLU A 99 -2.91 18.73 -11.61
N ILE A 100 -3.71 17.78 -12.10
CA ILE A 100 -4.22 16.68 -11.26
C ILE A 100 -3.01 15.77 -11.01
N PRO A 101 -2.60 15.56 -9.76
CA PRO A 101 -1.45 14.73 -9.48
C PRO A 101 -1.72 13.31 -9.99
N MET A 102 -0.79 12.78 -10.78
CA MET A 102 -0.82 11.40 -11.24
C MET A 102 -0.45 10.50 -10.06
N VAL A 103 -1.46 10.03 -9.33
CA VAL A 103 -1.27 9.17 -8.17
C VAL A 103 -1.72 7.75 -8.51
N ASP A 104 -0.77 6.83 -8.49
CA ASP A 104 -1.06 5.41 -8.61
C ASP A 104 -1.72 4.88 -7.34
N LYS A 105 -2.64 3.93 -7.50
CA LYS A 105 -3.35 3.28 -6.40
C LYS A 105 -2.95 1.82 -6.30
N ASP A 106 -2.42 1.42 -5.16
CA ASP A 106 -2.20 0.01 -4.85
C ASP A 106 -3.38 -0.54 -4.05
N LEU A 107 -3.96 -1.63 -4.53
CA LEU A 107 -5.09 -2.32 -3.89
C LEU A 107 -4.62 -3.40 -2.93
N GLY A 108 -3.33 -3.72 -2.93
CA GLY A 108 -2.73 -4.74 -2.11
C GLY A 108 -2.62 -6.09 -2.81
N SER A 109 -2.38 -7.11 -1.98
CA SER A 109 -2.11 -8.48 -2.40
C SER A 109 -3.15 -9.46 -1.88
N PHE A 110 -3.54 -10.43 -2.71
CA PHE A 110 -4.65 -11.32 -2.42
C PHE A 110 -4.37 -12.75 -2.87
N HIS A 111 -4.76 -13.73 -2.06
CA HIS A 111 -4.64 -15.15 -2.38
C HIS A 111 -5.94 -15.73 -2.92
N THR A 112 -5.85 -16.60 -3.92
CA THR A 112 -6.98 -17.38 -4.43
C THR A 112 -6.52 -18.74 -4.97
N LYS A 113 -7.43 -19.73 -4.93
CA LYS A 113 -7.28 -21.01 -5.64
C LYS A 113 -7.95 -21.00 -7.01
N SER A 114 -8.65 -19.91 -7.35
CA SER A 114 -9.42 -19.79 -8.59
C SER A 114 -8.50 -19.75 -9.80
N LYS A 115 -8.97 -20.31 -10.93
CA LYS A 115 -8.20 -20.34 -12.19
C LYS A 115 -8.21 -18.98 -12.87
N ASN A 116 -9.23 -18.17 -12.61
CA ASN A 116 -9.39 -16.85 -13.17
C ASN A 116 -9.71 -15.82 -12.08
N ILE A 117 -9.47 -14.57 -12.43
CA ILE A 117 -10.02 -13.41 -11.75
C ILE A 117 -10.93 -12.66 -12.72
N ASN A 118 -12.01 -12.11 -12.20
CA ASN A 118 -12.96 -11.31 -12.97
C ASN A 118 -12.80 -9.84 -12.56
N ILE A 119 -12.65 -8.97 -13.55
CA ILE A 119 -12.62 -7.52 -13.36
C ILE A 119 -13.89 -6.94 -13.94
N LEU A 120 -14.78 -6.47 -13.08
CA LEU A 120 -15.90 -5.65 -13.46
C LEU A 120 -15.44 -4.19 -13.51
N CYS A 121 -15.78 -3.46 -14.57
CA CYS A 121 -15.61 -2.02 -14.63
C CYS A 121 -16.75 -1.31 -15.35
N TYR A 122 -17.02 -0.07 -14.95
CA TYR A 122 -17.92 0.87 -15.63
C TYR A 122 -17.57 2.30 -15.22
N ASP A 123 -18.03 3.26 -16.02
CA ASP A 123 -18.04 4.66 -15.65
C ASP A 123 -19.21 4.93 -14.69
N PHE A 124 -18.89 5.37 -13.47
CA PHE A 124 -19.90 5.75 -12.47
C PHE A 124 -20.21 7.25 -12.48
N GLY A 125 -19.45 8.02 -13.25
CA GLY A 125 -19.58 9.46 -13.44
C GLY A 125 -20.37 9.79 -14.69
N ILE A 126 -19.80 10.64 -15.54
CA ILE A 126 -20.41 11.08 -16.80
C ILE A 126 -19.69 10.39 -17.95
N VAL A 127 -20.40 9.57 -18.71
CA VAL A 127 -19.86 8.89 -19.90
C VAL A 127 -19.47 9.94 -20.95
N ASP A 128 -18.18 10.25 -21.04
CA ASP A 128 -17.67 11.29 -21.92
C ASP A 128 -16.36 10.93 -22.64
N GLY A 129 -16.06 9.63 -22.72
CA GLY A 129 -14.92 9.09 -23.47
C GLY A 129 -13.73 8.72 -22.60
N ASP A 130 -13.99 8.33 -21.37
CA ASP A 130 -13.00 7.76 -20.47
C ASP A 130 -12.45 6.42 -21.01
N VAL A 131 -11.13 6.26 -21.01
CA VAL A 131 -10.48 5.07 -21.63
C VAL A 131 -9.46 4.44 -20.70
N VAL A 132 -9.55 3.12 -20.54
CA VAL A 132 -8.62 2.32 -19.73
C VAL A 132 -7.95 1.20 -20.54
N THR A 133 -6.78 0.78 -20.10
CA THR A 133 -6.12 -0.46 -20.58
C THR A 133 -5.79 -1.35 -19.39
N ILE A 134 -6.11 -2.64 -19.52
CA ILE A 134 -5.83 -3.65 -18.49
C ILE A 134 -4.60 -4.46 -18.92
N TYR A 135 -3.66 -4.59 -18.01
CA TYR A 135 -2.44 -5.37 -18.17
C TYR A 135 -2.42 -6.54 -17.19
N LYS A 136 -1.93 -7.69 -17.66
CA LYS A 136 -1.51 -8.80 -16.81
C LYS A 136 -0.01 -8.96 -16.93
N ASN A 137 0.70 -8.88 -15.81
CA ASN A 137 2.16 -9.01 -15.74
C ASN A 137 2.88 -8.09 -16.74
N GLY A 138 2.38 -6.86 -16.92
CA GLY A 138 2.91 -5.88 -17.87
C GLY A 138 2.50 -6.08 -19.34
N VAL A 139 1.74 -7.14 -19.66
CA VAL A 139 1.22 -7.38 -21.02
C VAL A 139 -0.22 -6.90 -21.11
N ALA A 140 -0.51 -6.01 -22.06
CA ALA A 140 -1.87 -5.50 -22.28
C ALA A 140 -2.79 -6.61 -22.79
N ILE A 141 -3.81 -6.94 -22.00
CA ILE A 141 -4.81 -7.96 -22.31
C ILE A 141 -6.15 -7.36 -22.76
N VAL A 142 -6.43 -6.11 -22.35
CA VAL A 142 -7.56 -5.32 -22.83
C VAL A 142 -7.03 -3.94 -23.16
N LYS A 143 -7.09 -3.53 -24.43
CA LYS A 143 -6.50 -2.27 -24.92
C LYS A 143 -7.57 -1.24 -25.20
N ASN A 144 -7.34 -0.02 -24.73
CA ASN A 144 -8.14 1.18 -25.03
C ASN A 144 -9.65 0.94 -24.90
N TYR A 145 -10.06 0.29 -23.82
CA TYR A 145 -11.47 0.07 -23.53
C TYR A 145 -12.11 1.39 -23.11
N VAL A 146 -13.10 1.85 -23.88
CA VAL A 146 -13.91 3.01 -23.55
C VAL A 146 -14.90 2.60 -22.46
N LEU A 147 -14.88 3.31 -21.34
CA LEU A 147 -15.79 3.09 -20.24
C LEU A 147 -17.19 3.59 -20.62
N ASP A 148 -18.20 2.90 -20.10
CA ASP A 148 -19.60 3.18 -20.29
C ASP A 148 -20.30 3.00 -18.93
N SER A 149 -21.49 3.57 -18.80
CA SER A 149 -22.42 3.39 -17.68
C SER A 149 -22.76 1.92 -17.41
N LYS A 150 -22.74 1.07 -18.43
CA LYS A 150 -22.99 -0.37 -18.30
C LYS A 150 -21.72 -1.09 -17.88
N TYR A 151 -21.85 -1.95 -16.87
CA TYR A 151 -20.75 -2.77 -16.41
C TYR A 151 -20.30 -3.79 -17.45
N ARG A 152 -18.98 -3.90 -17.57
CA ARG A 152 -18.31 -4.93 -18.35
C ARG A 152 -17.45 -5.78 -17.43
N VAL A 153 -17.47 -7.09 -17.64
CA VAL A 153 -16.66 -8.05 -16.89
C VAL A 153 -15.60 -8.65 -17.81
N PHE A 154 -14.34 -8.52 -17.43
CA PHE A 154 -13.20 -9.15 -18.07
C PHE A 154 -12.73 -10.33 -17.24
N LYS A 155 -12.83 -11.53 -17.82
CA LYS A 155 -12.32 -12.74 -17.20
C LYS A 155 -10.85 -12.94 -17.59
N ILE A 156 -9.98 -12.96 -16.59
CA ILE A 156 -8.53 -13.01 -16.78
C ILE A 156 -8.00 -14.33 -16.21
N PRO A 157 -7.40 -15.20 -17.05
CA PRO A 157 -6.80 -16.43 -16.58
C PRO A 157 -5.55 -16.13 -15.75
N LEU A 158 -5.42 -16.79 -14.59
CA LEU A 158 -4.29 -16.65 -13.68
C LEU A 158 -3.27 -17.77 -13.88
N THR A 159 -1.98 -17.44 -13.89
CA THR A 159 -0.90 -18.42 -13.74
C THR A 159 -0.70 -18.76 -12.28
N ILE A 160 -0.24 -19.97 -11.95
CA ILE A 160 0.11 -20.33 -10.57
C ILE A 160 1.20 -19.36 -10.06
N GLY A 161 1.09 -18.89 -8.82
CA GLY A 161 1.96 -17.88 -8.23
C GLY A 161 1.47 -16.45 -8.49
N PHE A 162 2.41 -15.52 -8.69
CA PHE A 162 2.12 -14.10 -8.79
C PHE A 162 1.51 -13.67 -10.13
N ASN A 163 0.45 -12.90 -10.07
CA ASN A 163 -0.21 -12.26 -11.20
C ASN A 163 -0.45 -10.79 -10.83
N ARG A 164 0.31 -9.88 -11.42
CA ARG A 164 0.05 -8.45 -11.30
C ARG A 164 -0.98 -8.03 -12.32
N ILE A 165 -2.04 -7.38 -11.85
CA ILE A 165 -3.07 -6.77 -12.69
C ILE A 165 -2.94 -5.26 -12.55
N ASP A 166 -2.71 -4.58 -13.67
CA ASP A 166 -2.63 -3.11 -13.71
C ASP A 166 -3.76 -2.58 -14.60
N ILE A 167 -4.54 -1.62 -14.12
CA ILE A 167 -5.54 -0.89 -14.91
C ILE A 167 -5.07 0.55 -15.05
N VAL A 168 -4.77 0.99 -16.27
CA VAL A 168 -4.17 2.30 -16.56
C VAL A 168 -5.21 3.21 -17.19
N ALA A 169 -5.36 4.42 -16.69
CA ALA A 169 -6.16 5.47 -17.32
C ALA A 169 -5.39 6.01 -18.54
N VAL A 170 -5.84 5.65 -19.74
CA VAL A 170 -5.22 6.08 -21.01
C VAL A 170 -5.77 7.44 -21.45
N HIS A 171 -7.03 7.70 -21.16
CA HIS A 171 -7.73 8.95 -21.48
C HIS A 171 -8.72 9.32 -20.36
N GLU A 172 -8.85 10.60 -20.07
CA GLU A 172 -9.70 11.18 -19.01
C GLU A 172 -11.04 11.73 -19.58
N GLY A 173 -11.49 11.18 -20.71
CA GLY A 173 -12.68 11.68 -21.38
C GLY A 173 -12.60 13.16 -21.74
N ARG A 174 -13.77 13.80 -21.78
CA ARG A 174 -13.88 15.25 -22.03
C ARG A 174 -13.70 16.05 -20.74
N LEU A 175 -14.08 15.47 -19.60
CA LEU A 175 -14.06 16.05 -18.27
C LEU A 175 -13.09 15.26 -17.41
N ARG A 176 -12.00 15.91 -17.03
CA ARG A 176 -10.97 15.31 -16.18
C ARG A 176 -11.46 15.21 -14.73
N PRO A 177 -11.00 14.23 -13.94
CA PRO A 177 -10.16 13.08 -14.30
C PRO A 177 -10.97 11.89 -14.84
N ASN A 178 -10.31 10.78 -15.17
CA ASN A 178 -10.97 9.53 -15.50
C ASN A 178 -11.77 8.97 -14.31
N THR A 179 -13.05 8.71 -14.52
CA THR A 179 -14.00 8.16 -13.55
C THR A 179 -14.35 6.71 -13.88
N ALA A 180 -14.01 5.79 -12.99
CA ALA A 180 -14.50 4.42 -13.09
C ALA A 180 -14.71 3.78 -11.72
N ASN A 181 -15.67 2.87 -11.67
CA ASN A 181 -15.74 1.85 -10.66
C ASN A 181 -15.03 0.61 -11.18
N PHE A 182 -14.36 -0.10 -10.29
CA PHE A 182 -13.85 -1.42 -10.57
C PHE A 182 -14.15 -2.36 -9.40
N SER A 183 -14.42 -3.61 -9.74
CA SER A 183 -14.52 -4.70 -8.77
C SER A 183 -13.74 -5.90 -9.28
N VAL A 184 -12.89 -6.44 -8.42
CA VAL A 184 -12.10 -7.65 -8.69
C VAL A 184 -12.65 -8.78 -7.83
N TYR A 185 -13.01 -9.89 -8.43
CA TYR A 185 -13.55 -11.06 -7.73
C TYR A 185 -13.13 -12.37 -8.38
N ASP A 186 -13.03 -13.42 -7.59
CA ASP A 186 -12.60 -14.73 -8.09
C ASP A 186 -13.74 -15.55 -8.71
N ASP A 187 -13.44 -16.76 -9.20
CA ASP A 187 -14.43 -17.65 -9.82
C ASP A 187 -15.54 -18.10 -8.84
N LYS A 188 -15.36 -17.91 -7.53
CA LYS A 188 -16.34 -18.21 -6.48
C LYS A 188 -17.12 -16.96 -6.04
N ASN A 189 -17.04 -15.87 -6.81
CA ASN A 189 -17.61 -14.56 -6.48
C ASN A 189 -17.12 -13.97 -5.14
N LYS A 190 -15.97 -14.44 -4.64
CA LYS A 190 -15.34 -13.80 -3.48
C LYS A 190 -14.75 -12.48 -3.96
N VAL A 191 -15.32 -11.38 -3.48
CA VAL A 191 -14.79 -10.04 -3.74
C VAL A 191 -13.40 -9.95 -3.16
N VAL A 192 -12.44 -9.67 -4.04
CA VAL A 192 -11.06 -9.42 -3.70
C VAL A 192 -10.93 -7.94 -3.29
N THR A 193 -11.48 -7.05 -4.10
CA THR A 193 -11.50 -5.60 -3.84
C THR A 193 -12.53 -4.92 -4.74
N SER A 194 -13.09 -3.80 -4.29
CA SER A 194 -14.00 -2.97 -5.08
C SER A 194 -13.86 -1.53 -4.61
N ASP A 195 -13.69 -0.61 -5.55
CA ASP A 195 -13.59 0.81 -5.23
C ASP A 195 -13.96 1.69 -6.43
N PHE A 196 -14.15 2.96 -6.16
CA PHE A 196 -14.24 4.01 -7.16
C PHE A 196 -12.88 4.69 -7.31
N TRP A 197 -12.61 5.24 -8.50
CA TRP A 197 -11.43 6.06 -8.70
C TRP A 197 -11.70 7.32 -9.53
N HIS A 198 -10.78 8.24 -9.36
CA HIS A 198 -10.65 9.49 -10.09
C HIS A 198 -9.18 9.58 -10.53
N LEU A 199 -8.83 9.02 -11.69
CA LEU A 199 -7.44 8.85 -12.12
C LEU A 199 -7.04 9.91 -13.15
N ALA A 200 -5.90 10.54 -12.92
CA ALA A 200 -5.28 11.35 -13.97
C ALA A 200 -4.80 10.45 -15.13
N LYS A 201 -4.68 11.01 -16.33
CA LYS A 201 -4.10 10.29 -17.48
C LYS A 201 -2.71 9.75 -17.11
N GLY A 202 -2.50 8.46 -17.35
CA GLY A 202 -1.26 7.74 -17.06
C GLY A 202 -1.21 7.12 -15.66
N ALA A 203 -2.06 7.56 -14.73
CA ALA A 203 -2.17 6.91 -13.42
C ALA A 203 -2.74 5.50 -13.57
N LYS A 204 -2.36 4.62 -12.66
CA LYS A 204 -2.82 3.23 -12.66
C LYS A 204 -3.29 2.74 -11.31
N VAL A 205 -4.13 1.72 -11.36
CA VAL A 205 -4.50 0.92 -10.19
C VAL A 205 -3.89 -0.47 -10.34
N THR A 206 -3.22 -0.93 -9.29
CA THR A 206 -2.50 -2.19 -9.26
C THR A 206 -3.11 -3.13 -8.23
N ALA A 207 -3.31 -4.40 -8.61
CA ALA A 207 -3.63 -5.48 -7.69
C ALA A 207 -2.67 -6.65 -7.91
N MET A 208 -2.15 -7.21 -6.82
CA MET A 208 -1.35 -8.43 -6.87
C MET A 208 -2.20 -9.63 -6.49
N ILE A 209 -2.37 -10.57 -7.42
CA ILE A 209 -3.14 -11.80 -7.21
C ILE A 209 -2.19 -12.99 -7.16
N ILE A 210 -2.17 -13.69 -6.03
CA ILE A 210 -1.37 -14.88 -5.80
C ILE A 210 -2.29 -16.08 -5.95
N ARG A 211 -2.09 -16.85 -7.03
CA ARG A 211 -2.81 -18.09 -7.25
C ARG A 211 -2.06 -19.26 -6.60
N ASP A 212 -2.67 -19.88 -5.60
CA ASP A 212 -2.09 -21.06 -4.95
C ASP A 212 -2.17 -22.29 -5.88
N LYS A 213 -1.23 -23.23 -5.72
CA LYS A 213 -1.38 -24.57 -6.32
C LYS A 213 -2.58 -25.26 -5.65
N GLU A 214 -3.33 -26.03 -6.44
CA GLU A 214 -4.47 -26.82 -5.93
C GLU A 214 -4.02 -27.78 -4.83
#